data_AF-A0AAD7H9X5-F1
#
_entry.id   AF-A0AAD7H9X5-F1
#
_cell.length_a   1.000
_cell.length_b   1.000
_cell.length_c   1.000
_cell.angle_alpha   90.00
_cell.angle_beta   90.00
_cell.angle_gamma   90.00
#
_symmetry.space_group_name_H-M   'P 1'
#
loop_
_entity.id
_entity.type
_entity.pdbx_description
1 polymer ?
#
loop_
_entity_poly.entity_id
_entity_poly.type
_entity_poly.pdbx_seq_one_letter_code
_entity_poly.pdbx_strand_id
1 'polypeptide(L)'
;MQLDVGTLVLRRFTVGDLQLGERYINMDYIFFMGLAGSEISELYVSYDIACQWHKNIWERMKTFPREVHFLRGKKYCVFLIPKFHLPAHIEACNVLFSFHLTRYVGLTDGEAPERGWSVLNPLASSTMEMGPGMRRDTINDAFNDMNHKKIVNMGKWMLGKVADCVPELITAAAELEELECSLRRLGAGEALEEWRAEVQAWEADAGAPNPFAAKVERRTVVQVRGEMAEEVQKELEEAMEKEGDEDNGALEELHGTELIAMGLQLEELQRDLSFDINGIGNHPSADQKTNVTERGNKLRRKISTWMDAQVLFVPHVAVLRAEEDRARRRIAATQAQPGVQVQHMALWLPSSIRGRVECAVDLYEHEFRLQEAQAHESLDDVRHQLLLRTHLYKHKDAYVRGVKANTRAQTKIEGVEERTRWSELSR
;
A
#
# COMPACT_ATOMS: atom_id res chain seq x y z
N MET A 1 2.40 23.84 -14.91
CA MET A 1 2.76 23.22 -16.19
C MET A 1 4.02 22.41 -16.00
N GLN A 2 3.91 21.09 -16.09
CA GLN A 2 4.94 20.13 -15.70
C GLN A 2 5.39 19.38 -16.96
N LEU A 3 6.55 19.75 -17.53
CA LEU A 3 7.20 19.07 -18.65
C LEU A 3 8.01 17.87 -18.10
N ASP A 4 7.97 16.70 -18.73
CA ASP A 4 8.97 15.66 -18.43
C ASP A 4 10.35 16.10 -18.95
N VAL A 5 11.22 16.61 -18.06
CA VAL A 5 12.54 17.20 -18.43
C VAL A 5 13.73 16.30 -18.07
N GLY A 6 13.52 15.04 -17.71
CA GLY A 6 14.58 14.15 -17.23
C GLY A 6 15.60 13.73 -18.30
N THR A 7 16.63 14.54 -18.55
CA THR A 7 17.86 14.09 -19.23
C THR A 7 19.02 14.05 -18.23
N LEU A 8 19.55 12.85 -17.94
CA LEU A 8 20.70 12.67 -17.03
C LEU A 8 22.00 13.15 -17.70
N VAL A 9 22.57 14.26 -17.25
CA VAL A 9 23.94 14.65 -17.59
C VAL A 9 24.85 14.36 -16.40
N LEU A 10 25.90 13.59 -16.62
CA LEU A 10 26.86 13.27 -15.57
C LEU A 10 27.80 14.45 -15.37
N ARG A 11 27.77 15.05 -14.18
CA ARG A 11 28.59 16.22 -13.87
C ARG A 11 29.97 15.79 -13.39
N ARG A 12 30.94 16.69 -13.46
CA ARG A 12 32.29 16.44 -12.92
C ARG A 12 32.19 16.02 -11.45
N PHE A 13 32.94 14.99 -11.07
CA PHE A 13 33.01 14.43 -9.71
C PHE A 13 31.71 13.77 -9.17
N THR A 14 30.72 13.48 -10.01
CA THR A 14 29.47 12.81 -9.57
C THR A 14 29.45 11.30 -9.76
N VAL A 15 30.59 10.68 -10.07
CA VAL A 15 30.75 9.23 -10.16
C VAL A 15 31.94 8.83 -9.31
N GLY A 16 31.78 7.81 -8.46
CA GLY A 16 32.82 7.35 -7.55
C GLY A 16 32.82 5.83 -7.38
N ASP A 17 34.02 5.26 -7.25
CA ASP A 17 34.21 3.86 -6.85
C ASP A 17 33.87 3.72 -5.34
N LEU A 18 32.92 2.86 -4.99
CA LEU A 18 32.52 2.59 -3.61
C LEU A 18 33.40 1.49 -3.00
N GLN A 19 33.97 1.69 -1.80
CA GLN A 19 34.85 0.66 -1.21
C GLN A 19 34.07 -0.50 -0.56
N LEU A 20 32.99 -0.19 0.16
CA LEU A 20 32.19 -1.14 0.95
C LEU A 20 30.70 -0.77 0.88
N GLY A 21 30.18 -0.70 -0.35
CA GLY A 21 28.80 -0.33 -0.66
C GLY A 21 28.49 1.16 -0.46
N GLU A 22 27.20 1.49 -0.51
CA GLU A 22 26.65 2.84 -0.44
C GLU A 22 26.62 3.40 0.99
N ARG A 23 27.79 3.60 1.59
CA ARG A 23 27.90 4.31 2.86
C ARG A 23 27.57 5.78 2.67
N TYR A 24 26.90 6.39 3.65
CA TYR A 24 26.54 7.82 3.61
C TYR A 24 27.75 8.72 3.35
N ILE A 25 28.91 8.45 3.94
CA ILE A 25 30.12 9.25 3.71
C ILE A 25 30.54 9.30 2.23
N ASN A 26 30.35 8.20 1.49
CA ASN A 26 30.68 8.13 0.07
C ASN A 26 29.66 8.94 -0.74
N MET A 27 28.37 8.76 -0.45
CA MET A 27 27.30 9.47 -1.14
C MET A 27 27.32 10.97 -0.85
N ASP A 28 27.56 11.36 0.41
CA ASP A 28 27.73 12.76 0.81
C ASP A 28 28.89 13.39 0.05
N TYR A 29 30.05 12.73 0.00
CA TYR A 29 31.22 13.25 -0.70
C TYR A 29 30.93 13.44 -2.20
N ILE A 30 30.37 12.43 -2.88
CA ILE A 30 30.03 12.51 -4.31
C ILE A 30 29.01 13.62 -4.56
N PHE A 31 27.97 13.72 -3.74
CA PHE A 31 26.93 14.74 -3.84
C PHE A 31 27.49 16.16 -3.66
N PHE A 32 28.24 16.39 -2.58
CA PHE A 32 28.81 17.70 -2.28
C PHE A 32 29.91 18.10 -3.26
N MET A 33 30.78 17.18 -3.67
CA MET A 33 31.77 17.44 -4.73
C MET A 33 31.11 17.79 -6.06
N GLY A 34 30.01 17.13 -6.41
CA GLY A 34 29.22 17.45 -7.59
C GLY A 34 28.64 18.87 -7.55
N LEU A 35 28.24 19.32 -6.36
CA LEU A 35 27.62 20.64 -6.15
C LEU A 35 28.61 21.75 -5.82
N ALA A 36 29.86 21.42 -5.49
CA ALA A 36 30.89 22.38 -5.17
C ALA A 36 31.07 23.39 -6.31
N GLY A 37 31.09 24.68 -5.95
CA GLY A 37 31.17 25.78 -6.91
C GLY A 37 29.95 25.94 -7.83
N SER A 38 28.81 25.29 -7.55
CA SER A 38 27.59 25.48 -8.32
C SER A 38 26.81 26.74 -7.89
N GLU A 39 26.30 27.49 -8.87
CA GLU A 39 25.42 28.64 -8.67
C GLU A 39 23.92 28.27 -8.72
N ILE A 40 23.62 26.97 -8.71
CA ILE A 40 22.23 26.46 -8.75
C ILE A 40 21.45 27.02 -7.56
N SER A 41 20.31 27.66 -7.83
CA SER A 41 19.39 28.24 -6.85
C SER A 41 18.31 27.26 -6.38
N GLU A 42 17.90 26.34 -7.24
CA GLU A 42 16.89 25.32 -6.96
C GLU A 42 17.45 23.94 -7.27
N LEU A 43 17.44 23.06 -6.26
CA LEU A 43 17.99 21.72 -6.35
C LEU A 43 16.92 20.70 -5.95
N TYR A 44 16.58 19.81 -6.88
CA TYR A 44 15.72 18.65 -6.62
C TYR A 44 16.61 17.41 -6.64
N VAL A 45 16.69 16.73 -5.50
CA VAL A 45 17.57 15.59 -5.28
C VAL A 45 16.72 14.32 -5.30
N SER A 46 17.04 13.39 -6.20
CA SER A 46 16.42 12.07 -6.25
C SER A 46 17.36 11.04 -5.64
N TYR A 47 16.91 10.25 -4.68
CA TYR A 47 17.66 9.11 -4.16
C TYR A 47 16.71 8.09 -3.51
N ASP A 48 16.95 6.80 -3.72
CA ASP A 48 16.06 5.71 -3.24
C ASP A 48 15.78 5.84 -1.75
N ILE A 49 16.82 6.07 -0.96
CA ILE A 49 16.71 6.24 0.49
C ILE A 49 16.78 7.71 0.91
N ALA A 50 16.34 8.63 0.05
CA ALA A 50 16.33 10.06 0.35
C ALA A 50 15.70 10.33 1.72
N CYS A 51 14.55 9.69 2.04
CA CYS A 51 13.84 9.85 3.31
C CYS A 51 14.68 9.51 4.56
N GLN A 52 15.74 8.72 4.43
CA GLN A 52 16.68 8.39 5.51
C GLN A 52 17.94 9.25 5.41
N TRP A 53 18.55 9.27 4.22
CA TRP A 53 19.85 9.88 3.99
C TRP A 53 19.86 11.40 4.23
N HIS A 54 18.81 12.12 3.79
CA HIS A 54 18.78 13.58 3.84
C HIS A 54 18.69 14.15 5.28
N LYS A 55 18.16 13.38 6.24
CA LYS A 55 17.82 13.86 7.60
C LYS A 55 18.97 14.60 8.28
N ASN A 56 20.19 14.07 8.16
CA ASN A 56 21.40 14.62 8.77
C ASN A 56 22.41 15.15 7.76
N ILE A 57 22.03 15.29 6.48
CA ILE A 57 22.99 15.60 5.40
C ILE A 57 23.73 16.92 5.62
N TRP A 58 23.05 17.93 6.15
CA TRP A 58 23.63 19.25 6.41
C TRP A 58 24.58 19.26 7.60
N GLU A 59 24.33 18.41 8.60
CA GLU A 59 25.25 18.23 9.71
C GLU A 59 26.49 17.48 9.23
N ARG A 60 26.31 16.42 8.43
CA ARG A 60 27.42 15.67 7.83
C ARG A 60 28.25 16.53 6.89
N MET A 61 27.66 17.50 6.18
CA MET A 61 28.43 18.45 5.36
C MET A 61 29.52 19.16 6.17
N LYS A 62 29.26 19.51 7.42
CA LYS A 62 30.18 20.27 8.27
C LYS A 62 31.46 19.49 8.59
N THR A 63 31.45 18.16 8.48
CA THR A 63 32.64 17.33 8.71
C THR A 63 33.60 17.32 7.52
N PHE A 64 33.16 17.80 6.35
CA PHE A 64 34.01 17.88 5.16
C PHE A 64 34.79 19.21 5.11
N PRO A 65 35.89 19.28 4.32
CA PRO A 65 36.59 20.54 4.04
C PRO A 65 35.67 21.59 3.42
N ARG A 66 35.91 22.88 3.70
CA ARG A 66 35.02 23.97 3.26
C ARG A 66 34.88 24.07 1.73
N GLU A 67 35.88 23.60 1.01
CA GLU A 67 35.95 23.62 -0.45
C GLU A 67 34.87 22.76 -1.11
N VAL A 68 34.35 21.75 -0.39
CA VAL A 68 33.28 20.87 -0.88
C VAL A 68 31.91 21.28 -0.36
N HIS A 69 31.82 22.28 0.52
CA HIS A 69 30.54 22.68 1.11
C HIS A 69 29.61 23.26 0.04
N PHE A 70 28.37 22.80 0.07
CA PHE A 70 27.29 23.44 -0.67
C PHE A 70 26.79 24.64 0.14
N LEU A 71 26.93 25.84 -0.43
CA LEU A 71 26.41 27.08 0.18
C LEU A 71 24.88 27.10 0.12
N ARG A 72 24.25 26.39 1.06
CA ARG A 72 22.79 26.20 1.10
C ARG A 72 22.03 27.52 1.18
N GLY A 73 22.44 28.46 2.04
CA GLY A 73 21.91 29.83 2.13
C GLY A 73 20.46 30.01 1.64
N LYS A 74 20.29 30.83 0.58
CA LYS A 74 18.98 31.12 -0.06
C LYS A 74 18.56 30.08 -1.11
N LYS A 75 19.22 28.93 -1.19
CA LYS A 75 18.95 27.91 -2.21
C LYS A 75 17.83 26.99 -1.75
N TYR A 76 16.90 26.74 -2.65
CA TYR A 76 15.82 25.80 -2.46
C TYR A 76 16.34 24.39 -2.71
N CYS A 77 16.12 23.47 -1.77
CA CYS A 77 16.58 22.08 -1.88
C CYS A 77 15.47 21.13 -1.44
N VAL A 78 15.03 20.28 -2.35
CA VAL A 78 13.97 19.29 -2.13
C VAL A 78 14.54 17.90 -2.35
N PHE A 79 14.15 16.96 -1.49
CA PHE A 79 14.55 15.56 -1.59
C PHE A 79 13.35 14.73 -1.98
N LEU A 80 13.53 13.86 -2.96
CA LEU A 80 12.50 13.03 -3.57
C LEU A 80 13.03 11.60 -3.71
N ILE A 81 12.10 10.66 -3.85
CA ILE A 81 12.41 9.24 -4.10
C ILE A 81 11.93 8.92 -5.52
N PRO A 82 12.72 8.23 -6.35
CA PRO A 82 12.28 7.81 -7.68
C PRO A 82 10.95 7.04 -7.64
N LYS A 83 10.13 7.21 -8.68
CA LYS A 83 8.75 6.70 -8.70
C LYS A 83 8.65 5.18 -8.59
N PHE A 84 9.61 4.43 -9.09
CA PHE A 84 9.64 2.97 -8.98
C PHE A 84 9.93 2.51 -7.55
N HIS A 85 10.78 3.25 -6.84
CA HIS A 85 11.19 2.93 -5.48
C HIS A 85 10.18 3.41 -4.43
N LEU A 86 9.53 4.56 -4.66
CA LEU A 86 8.64 5.22 -3.71
C LEU A 86 7.56 4.30 -3.08
N PRO A 87 6.86 3.42 -3.83
CA PRO A 87 5.85 2.52 -3.27
C PRO A 87 6.37 1.51 -2.24
N ALA A 88 7.67 1.22 -2.22
CA ALA A 88 8.28 0.33 -1.24
C ALA A 88 8.55 1.01 0.11
N HIS A 89 8.33 2.32 0.22
CA HIS A 89 8.48 3.07 1.46
C HIS A 89 7.17 3.13 2.24
N ILE A 90 7.27 3.51 3.52
CA ILE A 90 6.11 3.78 4.37
C ILE A 90 5.17 4.82 3.74
N GLU A 91 3.89 4.80 4.11
CA GLU A 91 2.84 5.65 3.53
C GLU A 91 3.20 7.15 3.58
N ALA A 92 3.75 7.62 4.71
CA ALA A 92 4.18 9.01 4.85
C ALA A 92 5.20 9.43 3.77
N CYS A 93 6.08 8.51 3.34
CA CYS A 93 7.05 8.81 2.29
C CYS A 93 6.39 9.01 0.93
N ASN A 94 5.35 8.23 0.62
CA ASN A 94 4.62 8.26 -0.66
C ASN A 94 4.00 9.62 -0.96
N VAL A 95 3.80 10.44 0.07
CA VAL A 95 3.31 11.81 -0.08
C VAL A 95 4.46 12.82 -0.03
N LEU A 96 5.35 12.70 0.97
CA LEU A 96 6.39 13.70 1.24
C LEU A 96 7.54 13.72 0.22
N PHE A 97 7.86 12.58 -0.39
CA PHE A 97 8.99 12.43 -1.32
C PHE A 97 8.54 12.22 -2.77
N SER A 98 7.27 12.52 -3.06
CA SER A 98 6.65 12.24 -4.35
C SER A 98 6.98 13.30 -5.39
N PHE A 99 7.52 12.87 -6.53
CA PHE A 99 7.63 13.72 -7.72
C PHE A 99 6.26 14.23 -8.20
N HIS A 100 5.20 13.44 -8.07
CA HIS A 100 3.87 13.81 -8.54
C HIS A 100 3.27 14.99 -7.77
N LEU A 101 3.61 15.11 -6.49
CA LEU A 101 3.09 16.15 -5.60
C LEU A 101 4.07 17.34 -5.48
N THR A 102 5.22 17.28 -6.15
CA THR A 102 6.23 18.33 -6.06
C THR A 102 6.13 19.29 -7.23
N ARG A 103 6.17 20.60 -6.95
CA ARG A 103 6.18 21.62 -8.01
C ARG A 103 7.49 21.61 -8.78
N TYR A 104 7.41 22.09 -10.03
CA TYR A 104 8.56 22.37 -10.89
C TYR A 104 9.42 21.17 -11.31
N VAL A 105 9.10 19.94 -10.88
CA VAL A 105 9.80 18.71 -11.32
C VAL A 105 9.18 18.02 -12.53
N GLY A 106 8.11 18.58 -13.08
CA GLY A 106 7.56 18.00 -14.30
C GLY A 106 6.88 16.66 -14.09
N LEU A 107 6.89 15.84 -15.14
CA LEU A 107 6.53 14.41 -15.06
C LEU A 107 7.76 13.52 -14.80
N THR A 108 8.90 14.10 -14.39
CA THR A 108 10.13 13.37 -14.09
C THR A 108 9.89 12.25 -13.09
N ASP A 109 10.50 11.10 -13.36
CA ASP A 109 10.35 9.89 -12.53
C ASP A 109 11.54 9.59 -11.63
N GLY A 110 12.69 10.22 -11.87
CA GLY A 110 13.91 9.99 -11.08
C GLY A 110 14.69 8.73 -11.47
N GLU A 111 14.23 7.94 -12.45
CA GLU A 111 14.77 6.60 -12.82
C GLU A 111 15.88 6.64 -13.88
N ALA A 112 16.39 7.84 -14.17
CA ALA A 112 17.37 8.03 -15.23
C ALA A 112 18.73 7.35 -14.94
N PRO A 113 19.25 7.33 -13.71
CA PRO A 113 20.47 6.58 -13.36
C PRO A 113 20.39 5.08 -13.71
N GLU A 114 19.24 4.44 -13.45
CA GLU A 114 18.99 3.01 -13.61
C GLU A 114 18.89 2.65 -15.10
N ARG A 115 18.22 3.49 -15.91
CA ARG A 115 18.18 3.31 -17.38
C ARG A 115 19.57 3.36 -18.00
N GLY A 116 20.47 4.15 -17.40
CA GLY A 116 21.86 4.25 -17.80
C GLY A 116 22.61 2.92 -17.74
N TRP A 117 22.19 1.98 -16.88
CA TRP A 117 22.85 0.67 -16.73
C TRP A 117 22.87 -0.14 -18.03
N SER A 118 21.88 0.02 -18.89
CA SER A 118 21.87 -0.63 -20.21
C SER A 118 23.12 -0.31 -21.06
N VAL A 119 23.67 0.90 -20.90
CA VAL A 119 24.89 1.36 -21.59
C VAL A 119 26.14 1.02 -20.79
N LEU A 120 26.06 1.05 -19.46
CA LEU A 120 27.23 0.89 -18.58
C LEU A 120 27.56 -0.56 -18.27
N ASN A 121 26.58 -1.46 -18.24
CA ASN A 121 26.80 -2.88 -17.92
C ASN A 121 27.80 -3.56 -18.89
N PRO A 122 27.75 -3.31 -20.21
CA PRO A 122 28.79 -3.81 -21.12
C PRO A 122 30.19 -3.25 -20.85
N LEU A 123 30.31 -2.04 -20.29
CA LEU A 123 31.61 -1.47 -19.91
C LEU A 123 32.21 -2.15 -18.68
N ALA A 124 31.35 -2.64 -17.79
CA ALA A 124 31.81 -3.35 -16.61
C ALA A 124 32.64 -4.59 -17.02
N SER A 125 32.15 -5.39 -17.96
CA SER A 125 32.85 -6.58 -18.45
C SER A 125 34.08 -6.25 -19.30
N SER A 126 34.02 -5.20 -20.14
CA SER A 126 35.14 -4.83 -21.01
C SER A 126 36.32 -4.21 -20.23
N THR A 127 36.06 -3.61 -19.07
CA THR A 127 37.08 -2.93 -18.26
C THR A 127 37.65 -3.77 -17.11
N MET A 128 37.21 -5.02 -16.93
CA MET A 128 37.62 -5.88 -15.79
C MET A 128 39.13 -6.14 -15.76
N GLU A 129 39.73 -6.42 -16.92
CA GLU A 129 41.16 -6.75 -17.04
C GLU A 129 42.05 -5.50 -17.20
N MET A 130 41.46 -4.30 -17.22
CA MET A 130 42.20 -3.06 -17.40
C MET A 130 42.87 -2.64 -16.08
N GLY A 131 44.09 -2.09 -16.17
CA GLY A 131 44.72 -1.44 -15.04
C GLY A 131 43.91 -0.25 -14.52
N PRO A 132 44.08 0.16 -13.24
CA PRO A 132 43.18 1.11 -12.56
C PRO A 132 43.08 2.48 -13.24
N GLY A 133 44.16 3.00 -13.84
CA GLY A 133 44.14 4.24 -14.62
C GLY A 133 43.34 4.08 -15.91
N MET A 134 43.71 3.10 -16.73
CA MET A 134 43.05 2.82 -18.01
C MET A 134 41.56 2.53 -17.87
N ARG A 135 41.16 1.81 -16.81
CA ARG A 135 39.76 1.56 -16.48
C ARG A 135 39.00 2.86 -16.26
N ARG A 136 39.55 3.77 -15.45
CA ARG A 136 38.92 5.07 -15.15
C ARG A 136 38.82 5.94 -16.39
N ASP A 137 39.87 6.01 -17.20
CA ASP A 137 39.88 6.81 -18.43
C ASP A 137 38.85 6.28 -19.43
N THR A 138 38.79 4.95 -19.63
CA THR A 138 37.81 4.31 -20.52
C THR A 138 36.37 4.59 -20.09
N ILE A 139 36.08 4.49 -18.78
CA ILE A 139 34.75 4.77 -18.24
C ILE A 139 34.41 6.26 -18.37
N ASN A 140 35.37 7.16 -18.10
CA ASN A 140 35.20 8.60 -18.27
C ASN A 140 34.93 8.97 -19.73
N ASP A 141 35.64 8.35 -20.68
CA ASP A 141 35.42 8.56 -22.12
C ASP A 141 34.02 8.14 -22.54
N ALA A 142 33.53 7.01 -22.04
CA ALA A 142 32.17 6.57 -22.29
C ALA A 142 31.13 7.54 -21.71
N PHE A 143 31.33 8.02 -20.48
CA PHE A 143 30.46 9.04 -19.88
C PHE A 143 30.50 10.37 -20.65
N ASN A 144 31.67 10.78 -21.14
CA ASN A 144 31.84 11.97 -21.96
C ASN A 144 31.10 11.85 -23.30
N ASP A 145 31.19 10.71 -23.98
CA ASP A 145 30.42 10.43 -25.20
C ASP A 145 28.92 10.45 -24.93
N MET A 146 28.45 9.83 -23.84
CA MET A 146 27.05 9.89 -23.41
C MET A 146 26.58 11.32 -23.17
N ASN A 147 27.37 12.11 -22.44
CA ASN A 147 27.08 13.53 -22.19
C ASN A 147 27.05 14.34 -23.49
N HIS A 148 28.02 14.14 -24.38
CA HIS A 148 28.09 14.82 -25.67
C HIS A 148 26.82 14.55 -26.48
N LYS A 149 26.47 13.28 -26.67
CA LYS A 149 25.24 12.86 -27.37
C LYS A 149 23.99 13.47 -26.76
N LYS A 150 23.91 13.56 -25.43
CA LYS A 150 22.76 14.19 -24.75
C LYS A 150 22.71 15.69 -24.99
N ILE A 151 23.83 16.40 -24.82
CA ILE A 151 23.89 17.85 -25.01
C ILE A 151 23.53 18.23 -26.45
N VAL A 152 24.09 17.56 -27.46
CA VAL A 152 23.81 17.91 -28.87
C VAL A 152 22.36 17.60 -29.28
N ASN A 153 21.73 16.60 -28.65
CA ASN A 153 20.34 16.24 -28.94
C ASN A 153 19.32 16.91 -28.02
N MET A 154 19.76 17.65 -26.99
CA MET A 154 18.89 18.18 -25.94
C MET A 154 17.80 19.09 -26.49
N GLY A 155 18.15 20.00 -27.40
CA GLY A 155 17.18 20.92 -28.01
C GLY A 155 16.08 20.18 -28.79
N LYS A 156 16.46 19.18 -29.60
CA LYS A 156 15.50 18.34 -30.34
C LYS A 156 14.61 17.54 -29.41
N TRP A 157 15.18 16.98 -28.34
CA TRP A 157 14.45 16.21 -27.34
C TRP A 157 13.45 17.09 -26.57
N MET A 158 13.87 18.26 -26.10
CA MET A 158 13.00 19.23 -25.41
C MET A 158 11.87 19.70 -26.32
N LEU A 159 12.12 19.95 -27.60
CA LEU A 159 11.08 20.31 -28.56
C LEU A 159 10.02 19.21 -28.68
N GLY A 160 10.43 17.94 -28.76
CA GLY A 160 9.51 16.80 -28.75
C GLY A 160 8.67 16.75 -27.48
N LYS A 161 9.30 16.92 -26.31
CA LYS A 161 8.59 16.95 -25.02
C LYS A 161 7.57 18.09 -24.91
N VAL A 162 7.88 19.26 -25.44
CA VAL A 162 6.92 20.37 -25.50
C VAL A 162 5.75 20.02 -26.42
N ALA A 163 6.01 19.43 -27.58
CA ALA A 163 4.97 19.01 -28.52
C ALA A 163 4.02 17.96 -27.92
N ASP A 164 4.53 17.05 -27.08
CA ASP A 164 3.72 16.05 -26.37
C ASP A 164 2.95 16.68 -25.19
N CYS A 165 3.59 17.56 -24.42
CA CYS A 165 3.03 18.12 -23.19
C CYS A 165 1.91 19.14 -23.42
N VAL A 166 1.97 19.93 -24.51
CA VAL A 166 0.95 20.97 -24.77
C VAL A 166 -0.45 20.38 -24.94
N PRO A 167 -0.67 19.35 -25.79
CA PRO A 167 -1.96 18.66 -25.87
C PRO A 167 -2.41 18.06 -24.52
N GLU A 168 -1.51 17.38 -23.81
CA GLU A 168 -1.83 16.78 -22.50
C GLU A 168 -2.26 17.84 -21.48
N LEU A 169 -1.62 19.01 -21.48
CA LEU A 169 -1.99 20.13 -20.62
C LEU A 169 -3.41 20.63 -20.93
N ILE A 170 -3.77 20.74 -22.21
CA ILE A 170 -5.11 21.19 -22.61
C ILE A 170 -6.16 20.19 -22.12
N THR A 171 -5.91 18.89 -22.31
CA THR A 171 -6.81 17.84 -21.82
C THR A 171 -6.93 17.86 -20.30
N ALA A 172 -5.80 17.90 -19.57
CA ALA A 172 -5.80 17.91 -18.11
C ALA A 172 -6.48 19.16 -17.54
N ALA A 173 -6.33 20.32 -18.19
CA ALA A 173 -7.01 21.55 -17.78
C ALA A 173 -8.53 21.45 -17.97
N ALA A 174 -8.99 20.90 -19.10
CA ALA A 174 -10.41 20.68 -19.36
C ALA A 174 -11.03 19.67 -18.39
N GLU A 175 -10.33 18.55 -18.12
CA GLU A 175 -10.78 17.54 -17.15
C GLU A 175 -10.87 18.11 -15.72
N LEU A 176 -9.90 18.94 -15.32
CA LEU A 176 -9.92 19.62 -14.03
C LEU A 176 -11.10 20.60 -13.95
N GLU A 177 -11.32 21.41 -14.97
CA GLU A 177 -12.45 22.36 -15.01
C GLU A 177 -13.80 21.64 -14.92
N GLU A 178 -13.97 20.52 -15.65
CA GLU A 178 -15.18 19.71 -15.60
C GLU A 178 -15.42 19.11 -14.21
N LEU A 179 -14.37 18.57 -13.59
CA LEU A 179 -14.43 18.02 -12.23
C LEU A 179 -14.82 19.10 -11.22
N GLU A 180 -14.16 20.26 -11.26
CA GLU A 180 -14.45 21.36 -10.36
C GLU A 180 -15.86 21.91 -10.55
N CYS A 181 -16.34 22.04 -11.80
CA CYS A 181 -17.72 22.42 -12.10
C CYS A 181 -18.72 21.41 -11.52
N SER A 182 -18.43 20.11 -11.64
CA SER A 182 -19.27 19.04 -11.12
C SER A 182 -19.34 19.07 -9.60
N LEU A 183 -18.20 19.25 -8.92
CA LEU A 183 -18.14 19.39 -7.46
C LEU A 183 -18.95 20.60 -6.98
N ARG A 184 -18.84 21.75 -7.67
CA ARG A 184 -19.65 22.94 -7.34
C ARG A 184 -21.15 22.68 -7.51
N ARG A 185 -21.57 21.99 -8.57
CA ARG A 185 -22.98 21.60 -8.79
C ARG A 185 -23.52 20.64 -7.72
N LEU A 186 -22.67 19.78 -7.18
CA LEU A 186 -23.01 18.85 -6.10
C LEU A 186 -23.01 19.49 -4.70
N GLY A 187 -22.78 20.81 -4.60
CA GLY A 187 -22.74 21.53 -3.32
C GLY A 187 -21.40 21.48 -2.59
N ALA A 188 -20.35 20.93 -3.20
CA ALA A 188 -19.01 20.83 -2.61
C ALA A 188 -18.10 22.03 -2.97
N GLY A 189 -18.68 23.18 -3.32
CA GLY A 189 -17.92 24.35 -3.76
C GLY A 189 -17.03 24.95 -2.66
N GLU A 190 -17.52 25.02 -1.43
CA GLU A 190 -16.75 25.53 -0.28
C GLU A 190 -15.56 24.61 0.04
N ALA A 191 -15.80 23.30 0.13
CA ALA A 191 -14.76 22.30 0.36
C ALA A 191 -13.69 22.30 -0.74
N LEU A 192 -14.06 22.60 -1.99
CA LEU A 192 -13.11 22.72 -3.10
C LEU A 192 -12.15 23.91 -2.90
N GLU A 193 -12.67 25.07 -2.50
CA GLU A 193 -11.83 26.26 -2.28
C GLU A 193 -10.97 26.13 -1.01
N GLU A 194 -11.51 25.50 0.04
CA GLU A 194 -10.73 25.12 1.23
C GLU A 194 -9.56 24.20 0.85
N TRP A 195 -9.83 23.13 0.11
CA TRP A 195 -8.80 22.21 -0.36
C TRP A 195 -7.76 22.90 -1.23
N ARG A 196 -8.18 23.80 -2.14
CA ARG A 196 -7.25 24.59 -2.97
C ARG A 196 -6.32 25.43 -2.10
N ALA A 197 -6.84 26.07 -1.05
CA ALA A 197 -6.05 26.86 -0.13
C ALA A 197 -5.06 25.99 0.65
N GLU A 198 -5.46 24.80 1.11
CA GLU A 198 -4.56 23.83 1.76
C GLU A 198 -3.41 23.43 0.82
N VAL A 199 -3.70 23.11 -0.44
CA VAL A 199 -2.69 22.77 -1.46
C VAL A 199 -1.73 23.94 -1.71
N GLN A 200 -2.24 25.15 -1.88
CA GLN A 200 -1.40 26.32 -2.13
C GLN A 200 -0.51 26.66 -0.92
N ALA A 201 -1.02 26.50 0.30
CA ALA A 201 -0.24 26.71 1.52
C ALA A 201 0.89 25.69 1.63
N TRP A 202 0.59 24.41 1.39
CA TRP A 202 1.58 23.34 1.43
C TRP A 202 2.63 23.44 0.30
N GLU A 203 2.22 23.84 -0.89
CA GLU A 203 3.13 24.09 -2.01
C GLU A 203 4.07 25.28 -1.77
N ALA A 204 3.63 26.28 -1.00
CA ALA A 204 4.44 27.44 -0.64
C ALA A 204 5.39 27.14 0.54
N ASP A 205 4.94 26.32 1.49
CA ASP A 205 5.71 25.88 2.64
C ASP A 205 5.43 24.40 2.94
N ALA A 206 6.43 23.54 2.72
CA ALA A 206 6.35 22.12 3.02
C ALA A 206 6.20 21.82 4.53
N GLY A 207 6.36 22.82 5.41
CA GLY A 207 6.05 22.74 6.83
C GLY A 207 4.56 22.89 7.17
N ALA A 208 3.72 23.37 6.24
CA ALA A 208 2.28 23.46 6.42
C ALA A 208 1.63 22.05 6.46
N PRO A 209 0.40 21.92 7.00
CA PRO A 209 -0.34 20.66 6.96
C PRO A 209 -0.43 20.12 5.54
N ASN A 210 -0.08 18.85 5.36
CA ASN A 210 -0.08 18.23 4.05
C ASN A 210 -1.51 17.79 3.68
N PRO A 211 -2.16 18.41 2.69
CA PRO A 211 -3.53 18.04 2.31
C PRO A 211 -3.62 16.62 1.76
N PHE A 212 -2.55 16.13 1.12
CA PHE A 212 -2.51 14.82 0.49
C PHE A 212 -2.28 13.67 1.47
N ALA A 213 -1.97 13.96 2.74
CA ALA A 213 -1.90 12.94 3.78
C ALA A 213 -3.32 12.43 4.10
N ALA A 214 -3.45 11.13 4.34
CA ALA A 214 -4.73 10.55 4.75
C ALA A 214 -5.17 11.16 6.10
N LYS A 215 -6.31 11.86 6.10
CA LYS A 215 -6.88 12.49 7.30
C LYS A 215 -7.59 11.49 8.24
N VAL A 216 -7.94 10.30 7.71
CA VAL A 216 -8.61 9.25 8.48
C VAL A 216 -7.58 8.19 8.86
N GLU A 217 -7.37 8.05 10.17
CA GLU A 217 -6.60 6.94 10.71
C GLU A 217 -7.40 5.65 10.51
N ARG A 218 -6.90 4.80 9.61
CA ARG A 218 -7.54 3.51 9.32
C ARG A 218 -6.88 2.46 10.20
N ARG A 219 -7.64 1.84 11.09
CA ARG A 219 -7.14 0.76 11.94
C ARG A 219 -7.39 -0.57 11.25
N THR A 220 -6.31 -1.33 11.10
CA THR A 220 -6.37 -2.71 10.60
C THR A 220 -6.86 -3.64 11.70
N VAL A 221 -7.41 -4.80 11.33
CA VAL A 221 -7.84 -5.83 12.29
C VAL A 221 -6.64 -6.26 13.16
N VAL A 222 -5.45 -6.32 12.59
CA VAL A 222 -4.21 -6.65 13.31
C VAL A 222 -3.86 -5.59 14.35
N GLN A 223 -3.96 -4.30 14.02
CA GLN A 223 -3.71 -3.21 14.97
C GLN A 223 -4.72 -3.23 16.12
N VAL A 224 -6.01 -3.35 15.82
CA VAL A 224 -7.05 -3.40 16.86
C VAL A 224 -6.86 -4.62 17.77
N ARG A 225 -6.46 -5.78 17.23
CA ARG A 225 -6.11 -6.95 18.06
C ARG A 225 -4.88 -6.72 18.95
N GLY A 226 -3.87 -6.01 18.43
CA GLY A 226 -2.69 -5.64 19.21
C GLY A 226 -3.05 -4.71 20.37
N GLU A 227 -3.83 -3.65 20.09
CA GLU A 227 -4.31 -2.69 21.10
C GLU A 227 -5.11 -3.40 22.20
N MET A 228 -6.07 -4.27 21.84
CA MET A 228 -6.85 -5.02 22.83
C MET A 228 -5.97 -5.96 23.67
N ALA A 229 -4.95 -6.58 23.08
CA ALA A 229 -4.02 -7.44 23.83
C ALA A 229 -3.15 -6.62 24.81
N GLU A 230 -2.73 -5.41 24.42
CA GLU A 230 -1.98 -4.49 25.29
C GLU A 230 -2.86 -3.93 26.42
N GLU A 231 -4.12 -3.61 26.14
CA GLU A 231 -5.11 -3.16 27.14
C GLU A 231 -5.28 -4.22 28.25
N VAL A 232 -5.53 -5.48 27.89
CA VAL A 232 -5.69 -6.53 28.91
C VAL A 232 -4.38 -6.85 29.62
N GLN A 233 -3.24 -6.82 28.93
CA GLN A 233 -1.93 -7.00 29.59
C GLN A 233 -1.69 -5.93 30.66
N LYS A 234 -2.08 -4.68 30.38
CA LYS A 234 -1.97 -3.59 31.35
C LYS A 234 -2.91 -3.79 32.53
N GLU A 235 -4.14 -4.24 32.31
CA GLU A 235 -5.10 -4.54 33.38
C GLU A 235 -4.61 -5.69 34.27
N LEU A 236 -3.97 -6.71 33.69
CA LEU A 236 -3.33 -7.79 34.43
C LEU A 236 -2.19 -7.27 35.32
N GLU A 237 -1.31 -6.43 34.78
CA GLU A 237 -0.23 -5.81 35.55
C GLU A 237 -0.77 -4.96 36.70
N GLU A 238 -1.81 -4.15 36.45
CA GLU A 238 -2.46 -3.34 37.49
C GLU A 238 -3.19 -4.18 38.56
N ALA A 239 -3.76 -5.34 38.19
CA ALA A 239 -4.40 -6.26 39.12
C ALA A 239 -3.38 -6.99 39.99
N MET A 240 -2.28 -7.47 39.40
CA MET A 240 -1.17 -8.11 40.11
C MET A 240 -0.46 -7.16 41.10
N GLU A 241 -0.45 -5.86 40.82
CA GLU A 241 0.07 -4.85 41.75
C GLU A 241 -0.89 -4.54 42.91
N LYS A 242 -2.20 -4.78 42.75
CA LYS A 242 -3.24 -4.39 43.72
C LYS A 242 -3.68 -5.54 44.64
N GLU A 243 -3.61 -6.80 44.23
CA GLU A 243 -3.90 -7.96 45.09
C GLU A 243 -2.93 -9.13 44.85
N GLY A 244 -2.54 -9.80 45.95
CA GLY A 244 -1.70 -10.99 45.90
C GLY A 244 -2.49 -12.18 45.37
N ASP A 245 -2.12 -12.63 44.16
CA ASP A 245 -2.28 -13.99 43.64
C ASP A 245 -3.67 -14.62 43.82
N GLU A 246 -4.72 -13.97 43.29
CA GLU A 246 -6.00 -14.61 42.96
C GLU A 246 -6.85 -13.67 42.07
N ASP A 247 -6.66 -13.68 40.74
CA ASP A 247 -7.70 -13.22 39.81
C ASP A 247 -7.59 -13.87 38.42
N ASN A 248 -8.67 -14.55 38.00
CA ASN A 248 -8.81 -15.21 36.70
C ASN A 248 -9.52 -14.31 35.65
N GLY A 249 -10.05 -13.14 36.03
CA GLY A 249 -10.90 -12.31 35.16
C GLY A 249 -10.20 -11.77 33.91
N ALA A 250 -8.97 -11.26 34.03
CA ALA A 250 -8.24 -10.70 32.87
C ALA A 250 -7.80 -11.78 31.85
N LEU A 251 -7.51 -13.00 32.31
CA LEU A 251 -7.29 -14.15 31.41
C LEU A 251 -8.57 -14.50 30.65
N GLU A 252 -9.73 -14.43 31.29
CA GLU A 252 -11.03 -14.63 30.64
C GLU A 252 -11.30 -13.54 29.57
N GLU A 253 -10.90 -12.28 29.78
CA GLU A 253 -11.05 -11.21 28.78
C GLU A 253 -10.11 -11.35 27.56
N LEU A 254 -8.84 -11.70 27.77
CA LEU A 254 -7.92 -12.07 26.66
C LEU A 254 -8.49 -13.21 25.83
N HIS A 255 -8.99 -14.26 26.50
CA HIS A 255 -9.61 -15.38 25.83
C HIS A 255 -10.95 -15.00 25.15
N GLY A 256 -11.69 -14.02 25.68
CA GLY A 256 -12.88 -13.45 25.05
C GLY A 256 -12.58 -12.73 23.74
N THR A 257 -11.56 -11.87 23.72
CA THR A 257 -11.11 -11.21 22.49
C THR A 257 -10.64 -12.22 21.44
N GLU A 258 -9.86 -13.23 21.84
CA GLU A 258 -9.42 -14.30 20.94
C GLU A 258 -10.60 -15.14 20.41
N LEU A 259 -11.58 -15.43 21.25
CA LEU A 259 -12.80 -16.14 20.86
C LEU A 259 -13.54 -15.39 19.75
N ILE A 260 -13.77 -14.08 19.93
CA ILE A 260 -14.48 -13.26 18.94
C ILE A 260 -13.67 -13.16 17.64
N ALA A 261 -12.36 -12.93 17.72
CA ALA A 261 -11.49 -12.89 16.54
C ALA A 261 -11.50 -14.22 15.77
N MET A 262 -11.46 -15.36 16.46
CA MET A 262 -11.60 -16.68 15.84
C MET A 262 -12.99 -16.86 15.20
N GLY A 263 -14.05 -16.36 15.83
CA GLY A 263 -15.40 -16.42 15.29
C GLY A 263 -15.56 -15.64 13.98
N LEU A 264 -15.02 -14.43 13.91
CA LEU A 264 -15.01 -13.62 12.69
C LEU A 264 -14.17 -14.26 11.57
N GLN A 265 -13.04 -14.89 11.90
CA GLN A 265 -12.26 -15.68 10.92
C GLN A 265 -13.05 -16.90 10.40
N LEU A 266 -13.86 -17.54 11.24
CA LEU A 266 -14.71 -18.64 10.79
C LEU A 266 -15.81 -18.15 9.85
N GLU A 267 -16.38 -16.97 10.12
CA GLU A 267 -17.35 -16.33 9.24
C GLU A 267 -16.74 -16.03 7.86
N GLU A 268 -15.52 -15.49 7.82
CA GLU A 268 -14.77 -15.28 6.59
C GLU A 268 -14.52 -16.60 5.83
N LEU A 269 -14.10 -17.66 6.53
CA LEU A 269 -13.93 -18.98 5.92
C LEU A 269 -15.26 -19.58 5.40
N GLN A 270 -16.40 -19.28 6.05
CA GLN A 270 -17.72 -19.65 5.54
C GLN A 270 -18.05 -18.90 4.24
N ARG A 271 -17.75 -17.59 4.17
CA ARG A 271 -17.92 -16.77 2.96
C ARG A 271 -17.05 -17.29 1.81
N ASP A 272 -15.77 -17.54 2.06
CA ASP A 272 -14.84 -18.11 1.08
C ASP A 272 -15.37 -19.41 0.48
N LEU A 273 -15.77 -20.34 1.35
CA LEU A 273 -16.28 -21.62 0.89
C LEU A 273 -17.59 -21.45 0.12
N SER A 274 -18.47 -20.53 0.54
CA SER A 274 -19.70 -20.22 -0.20
C SER A 274 -19.39 -19.64 -1.58
N PHE A 275 -18.39 -18.75 -1.67
CA PHE A 275 -17.94 -18.16 -2.93
C PHE A 275 -17.40 -19.23 -3.88
N ASP A 276 -16.55 -20.13 -3.38
CA ASP A 276 -15.99 -21.23 -4.16
C ASP A 276 -17.06 -22.23 -4.63
N ILE A 277 -18.02 -22.57 -3.77
CA ILE A 277 -19.15 -23.44 -4.13
C ILE A 277 -19.95 -22.81 -5.28
N ASN A 278 -20.21 -21.50 -5.21
CA ASN A 278 -20.94 -20.78 -6.24
C ASN A 278 -20.13 -20.60 -7.53
N GLY A 279 -18.79 -20.54 -7.43
CA GLY A 279 -17.87 -20.42 -8.56
C GLY A 279 -17.64 -21.74 -9.32
N ILE A 280 -17.83 -22.88 -8.66
CA ILE A 280 -17.81 -24.19 -9.30
C ILE A 280 -19.09 -24.35 -10.12
N GLY A 281 -19.00 -24.08 -11.42
CA GLY A 281 -20.12 -24.21 -12.35
C GLY A 281 -20.76 -25.60 -12.42
N ASN A 282 -21.78 -25.76 -13.27
CA ASN A 282 -22.67 -26.93 -13.32
C ASN A 282 -22.00 -28.31 -13.55
N HIS A 283 -20.74 -28.32 -14.01
CA HIS A 283 -19.97 -29.54 -14.28
C HIS A 283 -18.60 -29.49 -13.58
N PRO A 284 -18.56 -29.65 -12.25
CA PRO A 284 -17.31 -29.63 -11.50
C PRO A 284 -16.41 -30.81 -11.87
N SER A 285 -15.10 -30.59 -11.96
CA SER A 285 -14.14 -31.69 -12.00
C SER A 285 -14.14 -32.49 -10.69
N ALA A 286 -13.69 -33.74 -10.73
CA ALA A 286 -13.57 -34.56 -9.52
C ALA A 286 -12.65 -33.91 -8.47
N ASP A 287 -11.59 -33.25 -8.92
CA ASP A 287 -10.65 -32.52 -8.07
C ASP A 287 -11.31 -31.31 -7.37
N GLN A 288 -12.10 -30.52 -8.11
CA GLN A 288 -12.85 -29.39 -7.56
C GLN A 288 -13.85 -29.84 -6.48
N LYS A 289 -14.59 -30.93 -6.72
CA LYS A 289 -15.51 -31.50 -5.72
C LYS A 289 -14.78 -31.97 -4.47
N THR A 290 -13.62 -32.60 -4.65
CA THR A 290 -12.80 -33.12 -3.55
C THR A 290 -12.28 -31.96 -2.71
N ASN A 291 -11.74 -30.91 -3.34
CA ASN A 291 -11.22 -29.73 -2.65
C ASN A 291 -12.29 -29.04 -1.78
N VAL A 292 -13.47 -28.76 -2.33
CA VAL A 292 -14.58 -28.16 -1.57
C VAL A 292 -15.02 -29.04 -0.41
N THR A 293 -15.09 -30.36 -0.63
CA THR A 293 -15.45 -31.30 0.43
C THR A 293 -14.43 -31.32 1.56
N GLU A 294 -13.13 -31.35 1.23
CA GLU A 294 -12.05 -31.33 2.22
C GLU A 294 -12.02 -30.02 3.01
N ARG A 295 -12.16 -28.87 2.33
CA ARG A 295 -12.25 -27.56 2.98
C ARG A 295 -13.48 -27.45 3.86
N GLY A 296 -14.64 -27.93 3.40
CA GLY A 296 -15.84 -27.99 4.21
C GLY A 296 -15.69 -28.86 5.46
N ASN A 297 -15.04 -30.01 5.35
CA ASN A 297 -14.76 -30.89 6.48
C ASN A 297 -13.76 -30.28 7.48
N LYS A 298 -12.77 -29.51 7.00
CA LYS A 298 -11.83 -28.78 7.85
C LYS A 298 -12.53 -27.64 8.59
N LEU A 299 -13.34 -26.86 7.88
CA LEU A 299 -14.12 -25.76 8.46
C LEU A 299 -15.11 -26.27 9.52
N ARG A 300 -15.82 -27.37 9.24
CA ARG A 300 -16.73 -27.98 10.21
C ARG A 300 -16.05 -28.36 11.52
N ARG A 301 -14.85 -28.94 11.46
CA ARG A 301 -14.05 -29.28 12.64
C ARG A 301 -13.65 -28.04 13.45
N LYS A 302 -13.21 -26.98 12.76
CA LYS A 302 -12.88 -25.71 13.40
C LYS A 302 -14.10 -25.07 14.07
N ILE A 303 -15.24 -25.02 13.37
CA ILE A 303 -16.50 -24.51 13.91
C ILE A 303 -16.90 -25.31 15.15
N SER A 304 -16.87 -26.64 15.11
CA SER A 304 -17.20 -27.46 16.29
C SER A 304 -16.30 -27.14 17.49
N THR A 305 -15.00 -27.06 17.28
CA THR A 305 -14.03 -26.76 18.35
C THR A 305 -14.27 -25.37 18.94
N TRP A 306 -14.55 -24.39 18.09
CA TRP A 306 -14.85 -23.03 18.51
C TRP A 306 -16.20 -22.93 19.23
N MET A 307 -17.21 -23.69 18.80
CA MET A 307 -18.51 -23.77 19.48
C MET A 307 -18.36 -24.32 20.90
N ASP A 308 -17.50 -25.31 21.11
CA ASP A 308 -17.22 -25.86 22.43
C ASP A 308 -16.57 -24.80 23.35
N ALA A 309 -15.64 -24.01 22.82
CA ALA A 309 -15.04 -22.88 23.54
C ALA A 309 -16.05 -21.76 23.80
N GLN A 310 -16.92 -21.45 22.83
CA GLN A 310 -17.89 -20.35 22.93
C GLN A 310 -18.86 -20.53 24.11
N VAL A 311 -19.25 -21.77 24.44
CA VAL A 311 -20.15 -22.05 25.57
C VAL A 311 -19.53 -21.65 26.92
N LEU A 312 -18.21 -21.58 27.02
CA LEU A 312 -17.53 -21.11 28.23
C LEU A 312 -17.73 -19.60 28.46
N PHE A 313 -17.77 -18.81 27.39
CA PHE A 313 -17.90 -17.35 27.44
C PHE A 313 -19.35 -16.87 27.30
N VAL A 314 -20.18 -17.61 26.54
CA VAL A 314 -21.60 -17.29 26.32
C VAL A 314 -22.45 -18.54 26.59
N PRO A 315 -22.65 -18.95 27.86
CA PRO A 315 -23.31 -20.22 28.19
C PRO A 315 -24.71 -20.36 27.60
N HIS A 316 -25.47 -19.25 27.56
CA HIS A 316 -26.84 -19.23 27.05
C HIS A 316 -26.95 -19.53 25.55
N VAL A 317 -25.85 -19.44 24.77
CA VAL A 317 -25.84 -19.84 23.36
C VAL A 317 -26.20 -21.31 23.17
N ALA A 318 -25.95 -22.16 24.18
CA ALA A 318 -26.32 -23.57 24.17
C ALA A 318 -27.84 -23.77 23.98
N VAL A 319 -28.67 -22.84 24.46
CA VAL A 319 -30.12 -22.87 24.27
C VAL A 319 -30.48 -22.71 22.79
N LEU A 320 -29.89 -21.71 22.13
CA LEU A 320 -30.11 -21.45 20.70
C LEU A 320 -29.66 -22.64 19.84
N ARG A 321 -28.52 -23.24 20.17
CA ARG A 321 -28.00 -24.43 19.48
C ARG A 321 -28.91 -25.65 19.66
N ALA A 322 -29.43 -25.86 20.88
CA ALA A 322 -30.38 -26.93 21.16
C ALA A 322 -31.72 -26.74 20.42
N GLU A 323 -32.19 -25.50 20.29
CA GLU A 323 -33.38 -25.15 19.49
C GLU A 323 -33.15 -25.44 18.01
N GLU A 324 -32.00 -25.03 17.47
CA GLU A 324 -31.61 -25.28 16.08
C GLU A 324 -31.54 -26.79 15.79
N ASP A 325 -30.93 -27.57 16.68
CA ASP A 325 -30.86 -29.03 16.55
C ASP A 325 -32.24 -29.70 16.64
N ARG A 326 -33.13 -29.22 17.50
CA ARG A 326 -34.53 -29.71 17.55
C ARG A 326 -35.26 -29.39 16.25
N ALA A 327 -35.10 -28.18 15.71
CA ALA A 327 -35.69 -27.80 14.43
C ALA A 327 -35.17 -28.67 13.28
N ARG A 328 -33.85 -28.89 13.23
CA ARG A 328 -33.19 -29.77 12.25
C ARG A 328 -33.73 -31.20 12.31
N ARG A 329 -33.86 -31.79 13.50
CA ARG A 329 -34.41 -33.16 13.66
C ARG A 329 -35.85 -33.26 13.17
N ARG A 330 -36.67 -32.22 13.38
CA ARG A 330 -38.05 -32.18 12.87
C ARG A 330 -38.10 -32.15 11.34
N ILE A 331 -37.26 -31.34 10.72
CA ILE A 331 -37.17 -31.23 9.25
C ILE A 331 -36.64 -32.53 8.63
N ALA A 332 -35.60 -33.13 9.22
CA ALA A 332 -35.04 -34.40 8.75
C ALA A 332 -36.06 -35.56 8.84
N ALA A 333 -36.99 -35.51 9.79
CA ALA A 333 -38.07 -36.50 9.89
C ALA A 333 -39.15 -36.35 8.80
N THR A 334 -39.23 -35.18 8.14
CA THR A 334 -40.25 -34.88 7.11
C THR A 334 -39.68 -34.82 5.69
N GLN A 335 -38.38 -34.57 5.50
CA GLN A 335 -37.72 -34.55 4.21
C GLN A 335 -36.32 -35.18 4.30
N ALA A 336 -35.95 -36.00 3.32
CA ALA A 336 -34.59 -36.52 3.16
C ALA A 336 -33.66 -35.40 2.65
N GLN A 337 -33.42 -34.39 3.48
CA GLN A 337 -32.47 -33.32 3.17
C GLN A 337 -31.05 -33.66 3.68
N PRO A 338 -30.01 -33.31 2.92
CA PRO A 338 -28.64 -33.34 3.44
C PRO A 338 -28.52 -32.40 4.64
N GLY A 339 -27.69 -32.77 5.63
CA GLY A 339 -27.48 -31.95 6.83
C GLY A 339 -27.02 -30.52 6.51
N VAL A 340 -27.13 -29.61 7.50
CA VAL A 340 -26.79 -28.19 7.32
C VAL A 340 -25.40 -28.05 6.68
N GLN A 341 -25.36 -27.29 5.59
CA GLN A 341 -24.12 -27.01 4.88
C GLN A 341 -23.23 -26.13 5.77
N VAL A 342 -21.93 -26.47 5.83
CA VAL A 342 -20.99 -25.87 6.78
C VAL A 342 -20.89 -24.35 6.66
N GLN A 343 -21.03 -23.81 5.44
CA GLN A 343 -21.02 -22.37 5.15
C GLN A 343 -22.29 -21.62 5.61
N HIS A 344 -23.33 -22.33 6.06
CA HIS A 344 -24.58 -21.75 6.57
C HIS A 344 -24.82 -22.10 8.04
N MET A 345 -23.84 -22.71 8.73
CA MET A 345 -23.98 -22.97 10.16
C MET A 345 -23.91 -21.65 10.93
N ALA A 346 -24.91 -21.40 11.77
CA ALA A 346 -24.94 -20.21 12.61
C ALA A 346 -23.80 -20.26 13.65
N LEU A 347 -22.90 -19.27 13.55
CA LEU A 347 -21.83 -19.07 14.54
C LEU A 347 -22.36 -18.47 15.84
N TRP A 348 -23.47 -17.73 15.79
CA TRP A 348 -24.06 -17.09 16.97
C TRP A 348 -23.09 -16.12 17.65
N LEU A 349 -22.38 -15.30 16.86
CA LEU A 349 -21.57 -14.18 17.37
C LEU A 349 -22.46 -13.19 18.15
N PRO A 350 -21.90 -12.40 19.10
CA PRO A 350 -22.66 -11.48 19.95
C PRO A 350 -23.73 -10.67 19.19
N SER A 351 -23.35 -10.04 18.07
CA SER A 351 -24.24 -9.26 17.18
C SER A 351 -25.49 -10.02 16.74
N SER A 352 -25.37 -11.33 16.47
CA SER A 352 -26.45 -12.19 15.98
C SER A 352 -27.36 -12.75 17.09
N ILE A 353 -26.91 -12.69 18.35
CA ILE A 353 -27.64 -13.19 19.52
C ILE A 353 -28.29 -12.07 20.36
N ARG A 354 -28.08 -10.80 20.00
CA ARG A 354 -28.65 -9.65 20.68
C ARG A 354 -30.17 -9.79 20.85
N GLY A 355 -30.63 -9.70 22.10
CA GLY A 355 -32.06 -9.83 22.45
C GLY A 355 -32.62 -11.25 22.38
N ARG A 356 -31.80 -12.27 22.08
CA ARG A 356 -32.19 -13.69 22.10
C ARG A 356 -31.69 -14.40 23.36
N VAL A 357 -30.46 -14.10 23.76
CA VAL A 357 -29.81 -14.65 24.96
C VAL A 357 -28.94 -13.59 25.65
N GLU A 358 -28.62 -13.83 26.91
CA GLU A 358 -27.70 -12.99 27.68
C GLU A 358 -26.25 -13.23 27.26
N CYS A 359 -25.49 -12.15 27.09
CA CYS A 359 -24.10 -12.13 26.67
C CYS A 359 -23.42 -10.91 27.33
N ALA A 360 -22.17 -11.06 27.75
CA ALA A 360 -21.40 -9.98 28.37
C ALA A 360 -21.26 -8.79 27.41
N VAL A 361 -21.28 -7.57 27.95
CA VAL A 361 -21.19 -6.32 27.17
C VAL A 361 -19.84 -6.23 26.47
N ASP A 362 -18.77 -6.65 27.12
CA ASP A 362 -17.40 -6.54 26.59
C ASP A 362 -17.22 -7.37 25.32
N LEU A 363 -17.86 -8.54 25.22
CA LEU A 363 -17.85 -9.35 24.01
C LEU A 363 -18.53 -8.65 22.82
N TYR A 364 -19.57 -7.84 23.06
CA TYR A 364 -20.17 -7.01 22.02
C TYR A 364 -19.22 -5.90 21.57
N GLU A 365 -18.50 -5.30 22.51
CA GLU A 365 -17.54 -4.24 22.22
C GLU A 365 -16.32 -4.78 21.44
N HIS A 366 -15.78 -5.93 21.84
CA HIS A 366 -14.71 -6.61 21.10
C HIS A 366 -15.14 -6.94 19.66
N GLU A 367 -16.36 -7.48 19.47
CA GLU A 367 -16.88 -7.75 18.13
C GLU A 367 -17.03 -6.48 17.32
N PHE A 368 -17.58 -5.42 17.92
CA PHE A 368 -17.77 -4.14 17.24
C PHE A 368 -16.45 -3.53 16.77
N ARG A 369 -15.44 -3.46 17.65
CA ARG A 369 -14.10 -2.92 17.32
C ARG A 369 -13.45 -3.70 16.18
N LEU A 370 -13.55 -5.04 16.20
CA LEU A 370 -12.99 -5.90 15.15
C LEU A 370 -13.75 -5.78 13.82
N GLN A 371 -15.08 -5.70 13.86
CA GLN A 371 -15.91 -5.53 12.66
C GLN A 371 -15.74 -4.15 12.02
N GLU A 372 -15.57 -3.09 12.82
CA GLU A 372 -15.27 -1.75 12.32
C GLU A 372 -13.94 -1.74 11.54
N ALA A 373 -12.89 -2.35 12.10
CA ALA A 373 -11.61 -2.53 11.41
C ALA A 373 -11.75 -3.36 10.12
N GLN A 374 -12.49 -4.48 10.17
CA GLN A 374 -12.75 -5.31 8.98
C GLN A 374 -13.52 -4.55 7.89
N ALA A 375 -14.45 -3.68 8.27
CA ALA A 375 -15.20 -2.84 7.34
C ALA A 375 -14.29 -1.80 6.66
N HIS A 376 -13.36 -1.21 7.42
CA HIS A 376 -12.34 -0.32 6.85
C HIS A 376 -11.43 -1.03 5.85
N GLU A 377 -10.90 -2.21 6.20
CA GLU A 377 -10.07 -3.02 5.31
C GLU A 377 -10.84 -3.44 4.05
N SER A 378 -12.06 -3.97 4.22
CA SER A 378 -12.92 -4.37 3.09
C SER A 378 -13.22 -3.21 2.13
N LEU A 379 -13.47 -2.01 2.67
CA LEU A 379 -13.73 -0.82 1.87
C LEU A 379 -12.50 -0.41 1.06
N ASP A 380 -11.32 -0.48 1.66
CA ASP A 380 -10.07 -0.15 0.97
C ASP A 380 -9.70 -1.20 -0.07
N ASP A 381 -9.95 -2.49 0.19
CA ASP A 381 -9.82 -3.55 -0.80
C ASP A 381 -10.74 -3.31 -2.00
N VAL A 382 -12.02 -3.00 -1.78
CA VAL A 382 -12.96 -2.66 -2.87
C VAL A 382 -12.43 -1.46 -3.67
N ARG A 383 -12.01 -0.38 -3.00
CA ARG A 383 -11.47 0.81 -3.68
C ARG A 383 -10.22 0.45 -4.50
N HIS A 384 -9.31 -0.31 -3.93
CA HIS A 384 -8.08 -0.72 -4.60
C HIS A 384 -8.37 -1.59 -5.82
N GLN A 385 -9.25 -2.61 -5.69
CA GLN A 385 -9.63 -3.46 -6.83
C GLN A 385 -10.32 -2.65 -7.92
N LEU A 386 -11.19 -1.67 -7.58
CA LEU A 386 -11.83 -0.80 -8.57
C LEU A 386 -10.83 0.10 -9.32
N LEU A 387 -9.85 0.65 -8.61
CA LEU A 387 -8.76 1.45 -9.22
C LEU A 387 -7.89 0.57 -10.13
N LEU A 388 -7.47 -0.59 -9.63
CA LEU A 388 -6.69 -1.56 -10.40
C LEU A 388 -7.44 -2.01 -11.65
N ARG A 389 -8.74 -2.30 -11.54
CA ARG A 389 -9.60 -2.67 -12.67
C ARG A 389 -9.59 -1.58 -13.74
N THR A 390 -9.85 -0.34 -13.33
CA THR A 390 -9.82 0.83 -14.24
C THR A 390 -8.46 0.94 -14.95
N HIS A 391 -7.36 0.81 -14.21
CA HIS A 391 -6.02 0.83 -14.79
C HIS A 391 -5.79 -0.30 -15.79
N LEU A 392 -6.18 -1.53 -15.46
CA LEU A 392 -6.01 -2.70 -16.33
C LEU A 392 -6.79 -2.56 -17.64
N TYR A 393 -8.01 -2.00 -17.60
CA TYR A 393 -8.77 -1.69 -18.81
C TYR A 393 -8.04 -0.65 -19.67
N LYS A 394 -7.65 0.49 -19.09
CA LYS A 394 -6.89 1.53 -19.81
C LYS A 394 -5.61 0.98 -20.44
N HIS A 395 -4.85 0.18 -19.68
CA HIS A 395 -3.63 -0.45 -20.19
C HIS A 395 -3.92 -1.44 -21.32
N LYS A 396 -4.95 -2.26 -21.19
CA LYS A 396 -5.36 -3.21 -22.24
C LYS A 396 -5.70 -2.47 -23.53
N ASP A 397 -6.52 -1.42 -23.45
CA ASP A 397 -6.94 -0.64 -24.60
C ASP A 397 -5.76 0.07 -25.29
N ALA A 398 -4.85 0.64 -24.50
CA ALA A 398 -3.70 1.38 -25.02
C ALA A 398 -2.61 0.46 -25.60
N TYR A 399 -2.26 -0.64 -24.93
CA TYR A 399 -0.99 -1.34 -25.18
C TYR A 399 -1.13 -2.82 -25.56
N VAL A 400 -2.27 -3.46 -25.30
CA VAL A 400 -2.42 -4.90 -25.55
C VAL A 400 -2.92 -5.14 -26.98
N ARG A 401 -2.16 -5.91 -27.75
CA ARG A 401 -2.46 -6.25 -29.15
C ARG A 401 -2.30 -7.75 -29.40
N GLY A 402 -3.11 -8.29 -30.32
CA GLY A 402 -3.11 -9.72 -30.66
C GLY A 402 -3.87 -10.60 -29.66
N VAL A 403 -4.26 -11.80 -30.10
CA VAL A 403 -5.17 -12.69 -29.36
C VAL A 403 -4.58 -13.14 -28.02
N LYS A 404 -3.35 -13.67 -28.02
CA LYS A 404 -2.71 -14.23 -26.81
C LYS A 404 -2.56 -13.20 -25.69
N ALA A 405 -2.14 -11.99 -26.02
CA ALA A 405 -1.96 -10.92 -25.04
C ALA A 405 -3.31 -10.42 -24.52
N ASN A 406 -4.32 -10.33 -25.40
CA ASN A 406 -5.69 -9.98 -25.00
C ASN A 406 -6.29 -11.00 -24.04
N THR A 407 -6.18 -12.30 -24.32
CA THR A 407 -6.65 -13.35 -23.42
C THR A 407 -5.99 -13.22 -22.04
N ARG A 408 -4.67 -13.03 -21.98
CA ARG A 408 -3.95 -12.86 -20.70
C ARG A 408 -4.39 -11.61 -19.93
N ALA A 409 -4.56 -10.48 -20.63
CA ALA A 409 -5.03 -9.25 -20.00
C ALA A 409 -6.46 -9.41 -19.48
N GLN A 410 -7.32 -10.08 -20.26
CA GLN A 410 -8.69 -10.37 -19.88
C GLN A 410 -8.77 -11.27 -18.63
N THR A 411 -7.98 -12.33 -18.55
CA THR A 411 -7.91 -13.19 -17.34
C THR A 411 -7.49 -12.40 -16.10
N LYS A 412 -6.57 -11.44 -16.22
CA LYS A 412 -6.19 -10.57 -15.09
C LYS A 412 -7.33 -9.67 -14.64
N ILE A 413 -8.08 -9.09 -15.59
CA ILE A 413 -9.25 -8.26 -15.32
C ILE A 413 -10.33 -9.08 -14.62
N GLU A 414 -10.65 -10.26 -15.14
CA GLU A 414 -11.61 -11.19 -14.55
C GLU A 414 -11.23 -11.55 -13.11
N GLY A 415 -9.95 -11.82 -12.83
CA GLY A 415 -9.49 -12.09 -11.47
C GLY A 415 -9.54 -10.89 -10.51
N VAL A 416 -9.59 -9.65 -11.02
CA VAL A 416 -9.83 -8.45 -10.20
C VAL A 416 -11.33 -8.26 -9.98
N GLU A 417 -12.16 -8.52 -11.00
CA GLU A 417 -13.62 -8.49 -10.86
C GLU A 417 -14.13 -9.52 -9.87
N GLU A 418 -13.59 -10.74 -9.91
CA GLU A 418 -13.92 -11.81 -8.99
C GLU A 418 -13.61 -11.42 -7.54
N ARG A 419 -12.42 -10.84 -7.30
CA ARG A 419 -12.04 -10.29 -5.99
C ARG A 419 -12.90 -9.12 -5.55
N THR A 420 -13.32 -8.26 -6.49
CA THR A 420 -14.25 -7.17 -6.19
C THR A 420 -15.59 -7.72 -5.71
N ARG A 421 -16.16 -8.71 -6.42
CA ARG A 421 -17.41 -9.37 -6.02
C ARG A 421 -17.29 -10.07 -4.68
N TRP A 422 -16.17 -10.73 -4.40
CA TRP A 422 -15.92 -11.32 -3.09
C TRP A 422 -15.91 -10.26 -1.98
N SER A 423 -15.21 -9.14 -2.21
CA SER A 423 -15.13 -8.03 -1.25
C SER A 423 -16.46 -7.29 -1.06
N GLU A 424 -17.38 -7.37 -2.03
CA GLU A 424 -18.75 -6.85 -1.88
C GLU A 424 -19.64 -7.76 -1.01
N LEU A 425 -19.29 -9.05 -0.86
CA LEU A 425 -20.02 -10.00 0.00
C LEU A 425 -19.64 -9.89 1.49
N SER A 426 -18.63 -9.08 1.86
CA SER A 426 -18.25 -8.85 3.26
C SER A 426 -19.14 -7.83 3.98
N ARG A 427 -20.25 -7.41 3.37
CA ARG A 427 -21.25 -6.47 3.92
C ARG A 427 -22.54 -7.14 4.35
#